data_AF-A0A2N4WWN5-F1
#
_entry.id   AF-A0A2N4WWN5-F1
#
_cell.length_a   1.000
_cell.length_b   1.000
_cell.length_c   1.000
_cell.angle_alpha   90.00
_cell.angle_beta   90.00
_cell.angle_gamma   90.00
#
_symmetry.space_group_name_H-M   'P 1'
#
loop_
_entity.id
_entity.type
_entity.pdbx_description
1 polymer ?
#
loop_
_entity_poly.entity_id
_entity_poly.type
_entity_poly.pdbx_seq_one_letter_code
_entity_poly.pdbx_strand_id
1 'polypeptide(L)' 'MTGLARNLRNNATDAEQRLWLHLKASRFEGAKFTRQFPIGTFIADFACRSLRLAIELDGG' A
#
# COMPACT_ATOMS: atom_id res chain seq x y z
N MET A 1 -1.94 -15.03 -4.35
CA MET A 1 -1.80 -13.68 -3.77
C MET A 1 -1.94 -12.53 -4.77
N THR A 2 -1.40 -12.62 -6.00
CA THR A 2 -1.46 -11.51 -6.98
C THR A 2 -2.89 -11.11 -7.39
N GLY A 3 -3.81 -12.08 -7.52
CA GLY A 3 -5.23 -11.83 -7.78
C GLY A 3 -5.93 -11.08 -6.65
N LEU A 4 -5.70 -11.51 -5.39
CA LEU A 4 -6.23 -10.82 -4.21
C LEU A 4 -5.69 -9.39 -4.08
N ALA A 5 -4.37 -9.21 -4.23
CA ALA A 5 -3.77 -7.87 -4.22
C ALA A 5 -4.32 -6.97 -5.33
N ARG A 6 -4.67 -7.52 -6.50
CA ARG A 6 -5.34 -6.75 -7.56
C ARG A 6 -6.76 -6.37 -7.16
N ASN A 7 -7.53 -7.28 -6.56
CA ASN A 7 -8.86 -6.99 -6.06
C ASN A 7 -8.84 -5.89 -4.99
N LEU A 8 -7.95 -5.99 -4.00
CA LEU A 8 -7.79 -4.97 -2.94
C LEU A 8 -7.42 -3.60 -3.52
N ARG A 9 -6.57 -3.56 -4.56
CA ARG A 9 -6.26 -2.31 -5.26
C ARG A 9 -7.47 -1.66 -5.95
N ASN A 10 -8.44 -2.45 -6.37
CA ASN A 10 -9.65 -1.96 -7.02
C ASN A 10 -10.75 -1.59 -6.01
N ASN A 11 -10.67 -2.14 -4.79
CA ASN A 11 -11.65 -1.96 -3.71
C ASN A 11 -11.00 -1.34 -2.45
N ALA A 12 -10.06 -0.40 -2.64
CA ALA A 12 -9.36 0.25 -1.53
C ALA A 12 -10.33 1.13 -0.73
N THR A 13 -10.19 1.15 0.60
CA THR A 13 -10.98 2.04 1.47
C THR A 13 -10.71 3.53 1.18
N ASP A 14 -11.60 4.43 1.62
CA ASP A 14 -11.40 5.88 1.46
C ASP A 14 -10.12 6.36 2.15
N ALA A 15 -9.75 5.74 3.29
CA ALA A 15 -8.50 6.01 3.99
C ALA A 15 -7.28 5.63 3.15
N GLU A 16 -7.25 4.41 2.60
CA GLU A 16 -6.20 3.95 1.70
C GLU A 16 -6.10 4.81 0.45
N GLN A 17 -7.24 5.16 -0.17
CA GLN A 17 -7.27 6.00 -1.37
C GLN A 17 -6.63 7.37 -1.10
N ARG A 18 -7.02 8.02 0.01
CA ARG A 18 -6.45 9.31 0.42
C ARG A 18 -4.94 9.21 0.68
N LEU A 19 -4.51 8.22 1.46
CA LEU A 19 -3.07 8.03 1.72
C LEU A 19 -2.29 7.75 0.42
N TRP A 20 -2.85 6.95 -0.49
CA TRP A 20 -2.20 6.64 -1.76
C TRP A 20 -1.95 7.88 -2.63
N LEU A 21 -2.83 8.89 -2.59
CA LEU A 21 -2.61 10.15 -3.31
C LEU A 21 -1.35 10.90 -2.83
N HIS A 22 -1.00 10.77 -1.55
CA HIS A 22 0.20 11.35 -0.97
C HIS A 22 1.46 10.52 -1.24
N LEU A 23 1.32 9.18 -1.29
CA LEU A 23 2.48 8.27 -1.43
C LEU A 23 2.86 7.93 -2.88
N LYS A 24 1.90 7.93 -3.81
CA LYS A 24 2.12 7.50 -5.20
C LYS A 24 3.18 8.34 -5.91
N ALA A 25 3.80 7.76 -6.93
CA ALA A 25 4.76 8.45 -7.80
C ALA A 25 5.92 9.10 -7.02
N SER A 26 6.33 8.50 -5.90
CA SER A 26 7.42 8.98 -5.04
C SER A 26 7.20 10.40 -4.50
N ARG A 27 5.93 10.81 -4.34
CA ARG A 27 5.57 12.17 -3.89
C ARG A 27 5.99 12.45 -2.45
N PHE A 28 6.00 11.43 -1.59
CA PHE A 28 6.43 11.56 -0.22
C PHE A 28 7.94 11.39 -0.12
N GLU A 29 8.67 12.50 0.03
CA GLU A 29 10.12 12.53 0.27
C GLU A 29 10.95 11.70 -0.74
N GLY A 30 10.46 11.53 -1.98
CA GLY A 30 11.11 10.70 -3.00
C GLY A 30 11.04 9.18 -2.74
N ALA A 31 10.40 8.73 -1.67
CA ALA A 31 10.32 7.33 -1.27
C ALA A 31 9.33 6.54 -2.13
N LYS A 32 9.73 5.35 -2.58
CA LYS A 32 8.90 4.49 -3.44
C LYS A 32 8.00 3.59 -2.60
N PHE A 33 6.72 3.95 -2.51
CA PHE A 33 5.68 3.13 -1.90
C PHE A 33 4.97 2.25 -2.92
N THR A 34 4.64 1.02 -2.52
CA THR A 34 3.79 0.08 -3.26
C THR A 34 2.56 -0.22 -2.41
N ARG A 35 1.36 -0.09 -2.98
CA ARG A 35 0.11 -0.45 -2.30
C ARG A 35 -0.27 -1.92 -2.51
N GLN A 36 -0.89 -2.52 -1.49
CA GLN A 36 -1.35 -3.91 -1.47
C GLN A 36 -0.21 -4.86 -1.86
N PHE A 37 0.86 -4.83 -1.06
CA PHE A 37 2.12 -5.53 -1.33
C PHE A 37 2.14 -6.88 -0.60
N PRO A 38 2.23 -8.02 -1.32
CA PRO A 38 2.34 -9.32 -0.69
C PRO A 38 3.65 -9.49 0.10
N ILE A 39 3.55 -9.91 1.36
CA ILE A 39 4.66 -10.24 2.25
C ILE A 39 4.38 -11.63 2.85
N GLY A 40 5.05 -12.65 2.31
CA GLY A 40 4.78 -14.04 2.69
C GLY A 40 3.30 -14.40 2.47
N THR A 41 2.60 -14.75 3.55
CA THR A 41 1.17 -15.10 3.55
C THR A 41 0.24 -13.90 3.75
N PHE A 42 0.77 -12.70 3.93
CA PHE A 42 0.02 -11.48 4.21
C PHE A 42 0.10 -10.50 3.03
N ILE A 43 -0.80 -9.50 3.00
CA ILE A 43 -0.76 -8.38 2.07
C ILE A 43 -0.81 -7.11 2.92
N ALA A 44 0.23 -6.29 2.84
CA ALA A 44 0.26 -5.00 3.52
C ALA A 44 -0.38 -3.91 2.66
N ASP A 45 -1.14 -3.01 3.28
CA ASP A 45 -1.82 -1.91 2.57
C ASP A 45 -0.81 -1.03 1.82
N PHE A 46 0.31 -0.69 2.45
CA PHE A 46 1.44 -0.02 1.81
C PHE A 46 2.77 -0.56 2.29
N ALA A 47 3.76 -0.60 1.40
CA ALA A 47 5.13 -0.97 1.74
C ALA A 47 6.16 -0.09 1.03
N CYS A 48 7.23 0.26 1.74
CA CYS A 48 8.43 0.89 1.20
C CYS A 48 9.65 0.00 1.45
N ARG A 49 10.18 -0.58 0.37
CA ARG A 49 11.29 -1.56 0.47
C ARG A 49 12.59 -0.92 0.93
N SER A 50 12.91 0.29 0.45
CA SER A 50 14.14 1.00 0.82
C SER A 50 14.17 1.35 2.30
N LEU A 51 13.01 1.65 2.89
CA LEU A 51 12.87 1.97 4.31
C LEU A 51 12.59 0.75 5.19
N ARG A 52 12.41 -0.44 4.59
CA ARG A 52 11.96 -1.66 5.30
C ARG A 52 10.71 -1.40 6.15
N LEU A 53 9.77 -0.64 5.60
CA LEU A 53 8.56 -0.16 6.27
C LEU A 53 7.32 -0.78 5.62
N ALA A 54 6.44 -1.32 6.45
CA ALA A 54 5.05 -1.65 6.10
C ALA A 54 4.11 -0.74 6.89
N ILE A 55 3.00 -0.34 6.27
CA ILE A 55 1.96 0.48 6.87
C ILE A 55 0.65 -0.27 6.64
N GLU A 56 -0.07 -0.54 7.73
CA GLU A 56 -1.45 -1.04 7.72
C GLU A 56 -2.37 0.07 8.22
N LEU A 57 -3.53 0.20 7.58
CA LEU A 57 -4.55 1.15 8.02
C LEU A 57 -5.68 0.39 8.72
N ASP A 58 -5.61 0.34 10.04
CA ASP A 58 -6.70 -0.19 10.86
C ASP A 58 -7.83 0.84 10.93
N GLY A 59 -8.83 0.70 10.06
CA GLY A 59 -10.03 1.54 10.09
C GLY A 59 -10.55 1.91 8.71
N GLY A 60 -11.48 1.08 8.21
CA GLY A 60 -12.48 1.42 7.21
C GLY A 60 -13.86 1.30 7.83
#